data_AF-G9ZJD8-F1
#
_entry.id   AF-G9ZJD8-F1
#
_cell.length_a   1.000
_cell.length_b   1.000
_cell.length_c   1.000
_cell.angle_alpha   90.00
_cell.angle_beta   90.00
_cell.angle_gamma   90.00
#
_symmetry.space_group_name_H-M   'P 1'
#
loop_
_entity.id
_entity.type
_entity.pdbx_description
1 polymer ?
#
loop_
_entity_poly.entity_id
_entity_poly.type
_entity_poly.pdbx_seq_one_letter_code
_entity_poly.pdbx_strand_id
1 'polypeptide(L)'
;VAATLAEYGGLWRDFDTLFGSSAEAGTIRPVHDLTDWHTGLLIASGVVSGLVDNGRQRILIKGRTIKLKAVKRRENEDGDVVAEERRDVFSTEIKAIDLTQDAPTYGDILIIK
;
A
#
# COMPACT_ATOMS: atom_id res chain seq x y z
N VAL A 1 -29.68 -32.09 21.21
CA VAL A 1 -28.68 -31.09 20.77
C VAL A 1 -28.66 -30.95 19.25
N ALA A 2 -28.46 -32.01 18.47
CA ALA A 2 -28.49 -31.92 16.99
C ALA A 2 -29.85 -31.49 16.41
N ALA A 3 -30.96 -32.02 16.93
CA ALA A 3 -32.31 -31.63 16.49
C ALA A 3 -32.64 -30.15 16.78
N THR A 4 -32.27 -29.64 17.95
CA THR A 4 -32.46 -28.23 18.32
C THR A 4 -31.58 -27.29 17.52
N LEU A 5 -30.35 -27.70 17.17
CA LEU A 5 -29.49 -26.94 16.26
C LEU A 5 -30.05 -26.92 14.83
N ALA A 6 -30.70 -27.98 14.35
CA ALA A 6 -31.33 -27.97 13.02
C ALA A 6 -32.56 -27.06 12.96
N GLU A 7 -33.38 -27.04 14.02
CA GLU A 7 -34.60 -26.24 14.10
C GLU A 7 -34.30 -24.72 14.22
N TYR A 8 -33.43 -24.35 15.15
CA TYR A 8 -33.12 -22.94 15.46
C TYR A 8 -31.80 -22.45 14.85
N GLY A 9 -31.08 -23.32 14.13
CA GLY A 9 -29.83 -23.05 13.40
C GLY A 9 -28.62 -22.61 14.23
N GLY A 10 -28.74 -22.60 15.56
CA GLY A 10 -27.66 -22.19 16.45
C GLY A 10 -27.37 -20.69 16.40
N LEU A 11 -26.39 -20.27 17.21
CA LEU A 11 -26.07 -18.84 17.42
C LEU A 11 -25.35 -18.18 16.23
N TRP A 12 -24.94 -18.98 15.23
CA TRP A 12 -24.00 -18.59 14.18
C TRP A 12 -24.57 -18.81 12.77
N ARG A 13 -25.91 -18.77 12.62
CA ARG A 13 -26.58 -18.95 11.32
C ARG A 13 -26.03 -18.03 10.23
N ASP A 14 -25.72 -16.79 10.61
CA ASP A 14 -25.23 -15.75 9.70
C ASP A 14 -23.72 -15.58 9.77
N PHE A 15 -22.97 -16.58 10.27
CA PHE A 15 -21.52 -16.47 10.40
C PHE A 15 -20.86 -16.11 9.07
N ASP A 16 -21.25 -16.77 7.97
CA ASP A 16 -20.69 -16.47 6.66
C ASP A 16 -21.14 -15.11 6.11
N THR A 17 -22.30 -14.61 6.52
CA THR A 17 -22.78 -13.28 6.13
C THR A 17 -22.08 -12.16 6.91
N LEU A 18 -21.79 -12.40 8.20
CA LEU A 18 -21.21 -11.42 9.12
C LEU A 18 -19.68 -11.45 9.15
N PHE A 19 -19.10 -12.63 9.01
CA PHE A 19 -17.67 -12.93 9.14
C PHE A 19 -17.09 -13.69 7.95
N GLY A 20 -17.95 -14.40 7.20
CA GLY A 20 -17.53 -15.01 5.96
C GLY A 20 -17.05 -13.92 5.04
N SER A 21 -15.87 -14.18 4.49
CA SER A 21 -15.31 -13.35 3.45
C SER A 21 -16.27 -13.44 2.28
N SER A 22 -17.20 -12.49 2.15
CA SER A 22 -17.80 -12.24 0.84
C SER A 22 -16.62 -12.16 -0.11
N ALA A 23 -16.62 -13.00 -1.14
CA ALA A 23 -15.52 -13.16 -2.08
C ALA A 23 -15.15 -11.84 -2.81
N GLU A 24 -15.85 -10.75 -2.51
CA GLU A 24 -15.38 -9.38 -2.66
C GLU A 24 -14.31 -9.03 -1.61
N ALA A 25 -13.13 -9.65 -1.76
CA ALA A 25 -11.87 -9.14 -1.22
C ALA A 25 -11.46 -7.80 -1.89
N GLY A 26 -12.41 -6.90 -2.12
CA GLY A 26 -12.31 -5.83 -3.11
C GLY A 26 -11.79 -4.51 -2.58
N THR A 27 -12.05 -4.17 -1.32
CA THR A 27 -11.67 -2.86 -0.78
C THR A 27 -11.66 -2.92 0.73
N ILE A 28 -10.50 -2.68 1.33
CA ILE A 28 -10.41 -2.31 2.75
C ILE A 28 -11.32 -1.08 2.90
N ARG A 29 -12.46 -1.21 3.59
CA ARG A 29 -13.25 -0.04 3.99
C ARG A 29 -12.69 0.48 5.31
N PRO A 30 -12.09 1.68 5.32
CA PRO A 30 -11.65 2.28 6.56
C PRO A 30 -12.83 2.47 7.51
N VAL A 31 -12.63 2.20 8.80
CA VAL A 31 -13.64 2.44 9.85
C VAL A 31 -13.78 3.95 10.16
N HIS A 32 -12.85 4.75 9.66
CA HIS A 32 -12.79 6.20 9.80
C HIS A 32 -12.36 6.83 8.49
N ASP A 33 -12.79 8.06 8.21
CA ASP A 33 -12.31 8.83 7.07
C ASP A 33 -10.78 8.93 7.08
N LEU A 34 -10.18 8.67 5.92
CA LEU A 34 -8.74 8.73 5.75
C LEU A 34 -8.31 10.20 5.74
N THR A 35 -7.50 10.57 6.72
CA THR A 35 -6.77 11.84 6.68
C THR A 35 -5.70 11.81 5.57
N ASP A 36 -5.18 12.97 5.19
CA ASP A 36 -4.11 13.09 4.19
C ASP A 36 -2.91 12.19 4.50
N TRP A 37 -2.57 12.03 5.78
CA TRP A 37 -1.52 11.12 6.24
C TRP A 37 -1.81 9.66 5.88
N HIS A 38 -3.03 9.18 6.15
CA HIS A 38 -3.40 7.80 5.83
C HIS A 38 -3.40 7.57 4.32
N THR A 39 -3.93 8.53 3.56
CA THR A 39 -3.93 8.47 2.10
C THR A 39 -2.50 8.42 1.55
N GLY A 40 -1.61 9.29 2.05
CA GLY A 40 -0.19 9.29 1.66
C GLY A 40 0.49 7.95 1.95
N LEU A 41 0.24 7.35 3.12
CA LEU A 41 0.79 6.05 3.50
C LEU A 41 0.26 4.90 2.61
N LEU A 42 -1.04 4.90 2.32
CA LEU A 42 -1.67 3.89 1.47
C LEU A 42 -1.17 3.97 0.02
N ILE A 43 -0.93 5.18 -0.48
CA ILE A 43 -0.30 5.41 -1.79
C ILE A 43 1.15 4.92 -1.76
N ALA A 44 1.94 5.35 -0.77
CA ALA A 44 3.35 4.96 -0.62
C ALA A 44 3.54 3.43 -0.59
N SER A 45 2.70 2.73 0.18
CA SER A 45 2.73 1.27 0.28
C SER A 45 2.26 0.55 -0.98
N GLY A 46 1.62 1.26 -1.93
CA GLY A 46 1.05 0.70 -3.15
C GLY A 46 -0.29 0.00 -2.95
N VAL A 47 -0.90 0.10 -1.76
CA VAL A 47 -2.25 -0.41 -1.48
C VAL A 47 -3.29 0.40 -2.25
N VAL A 48 -3.10 1.72 -2.31
CA VAL A 48 -3.95 2.63 -3.09
C VAL A 48 -3.16 3.13 -4.30
N SER A 49 -3.77 3.02 -5.47
CA SER A 49 -3.27 3.58 -6.73
C SER A 49 -4.47 3.91 -7.62
N GLY A 50 -4.28 4.81 -8.60
CA GLY A 50 -5.36 5.14 -9.52
C GLY A 50 -5.39 6.61 -9.92
N LEU A 51 -6.52 7.02 -10.49
CA LEU A 51 -6.73 8.37 -10.97
C LEU A 51 -7.09 9.29 -9.81
N VAL A 52 -6.39 10.41 -9.69
CA VAL A 52 -6.67 11.49 -8.73
C VAL A 52 -6.98 12.75 -9.54
N ASP A 53 -8.09 13.39 -9.22
CA ASP A 53 -8.58 14.57 -9.92
C ASP A 53 -9.14 15.55 -8.89
N ASN A 54 -8.61 16.78 -8.88
CA ASN A 54 -9.08 17.86 -8.01
C ASN A 54 -9.72 19.03 -8.78
N GLY A 55 -10.03 18.82 -10.06
CA GLY A 55 -10.58 19.83 -10.98
C GLY A 55 -9.56 20.81 -11.54
N ARG A 56 -8.34 20.86 -11.01
CA ARG A 56 -7.21 21.65 -11.54
C ARG A 56 -6.12 20.78 -12.14
N GLN A 57 -5.91 19.61 -11.54
CA GLN A 57 -4.90 18.66 -11.92
C GLN A 57 -5.53 17.27 -11.92
N ARG A 58 -5.22 16.50 -12.96
CA ARG A 58 -5.62 15.10 -13.07
C ARG A 58 -4.37 14.27 -13.25
N ILE A 59 -4.13 13.31 -12.36
CA ILE A 59 -2.93 12.47 -12.39
C ILE A 59 -3.27 11.00 -12.18
N LEU A 60 -2.53 10.10 -12.81
CA LEU A 60 -2.55 8.67 -12.50
C LEU A 60 -1.39 8.35 -11.56
N ILE A 61 -1.67 8.02 -10.30
CA ILE A 61 -0.66 7.81 -9.26
C ILE A 61 -0.41 6.33 -8.96
N LYS A 62 0.85 5.99 -8.73
CA LYS A 62 1.28 4.68 -8.23
C LYS A 62 2.48 4.83 -7.30
N GLY A 63 2.31 4.40 -6.05
CA GLY A 63 3.43 4.28 -5.12
C GLY A 63 3.88 2.83 -4.95
N ARG A 64 5.11 2.68 -4.49
CA ARG A 64 5.69 1.40 -4.09
C ARG A 64 6.74 1.63 -3.02
N THR A 65 6.69 0.83 -1.96
CA THR A 65 7.80 0.69 -1.02
C THR A 65 8.48 -0.66 -1.23
N ILE A 66 9.80 -0.65 -1.34
CA ILE A 66 10.61 -1.86 -1.43
C ILE A 66 11.57 -1.95 -0.24
N LYS A 67 11.77 -3.17 0.24
CA LYS A 67 12.77 -3.50 1.24
C LYS A 67 14.10 -3.78 0.54
N LEU A 68 15.11 -3.00 0.88
CA LEU A 68 16.48 -3.13 0.42
C LEU A 68 17.38 -3.59 1.57
N LYS A 69 18.53 -4.17 1.26
CA LYS A 69 19.58 -4.47 2.24
C LYS A 69 20.75 -3.53 2.01
N ALA A 70 21.09 -2.74 3.01
CA ALA A 70 22.32 -1.96 3.05
C ALA A 70 23.39 -2.76 3.79
N VAL A 71 24.55 -2.95 3.15
CA VAL A 71 25.71 -3.62 3.75
C VAL A 71 26.81 -2.58 3.92
N LYS A 72 27.25 -2.38 5.16
CA LYS A 72 28.40 -1.53 5.48
C LYS A 72 29.56 -2.40 5.92
N ARG A 73 30.65 -2.38 5.16
CA ARG A 73 31.87 -3.14 5.40
C ARG A 73 32.93 -2.21 6.01
N ARG A 74 33.63 -2.65 7.04
CA ARG A 74 34.84 -2.00 7.56
C ARG A 74 36.03 -2.89 7.23
N GLU A 75 36.98 -2.32 6.51
CA GLU A 75 38.19 -2.99 6.07
C GLU A 75 39.39 -2.41 6.83
N ASN A 76 40.38 -3.25 7.13
CA ASN A 76 41.66 -2.84 7.70
C ASN A 76 42.59 -2.31 6.60
N GLU A 77 43.76 -1.82 6.99
CA GLU A 77 44.80 -1.31 6.07
C GLU A 77 45.27 -2.36 5.06
N ASP A 78 45.19 -3.65 5.40
CA ASP A 78 45.52 -4.78 4.52
C ASP A 78 44.38 -5.14 3.53
N GLY A 79 43.24 -4.45 3.58
CA GLY A 79 42.05 -4.74 2.76
C GLY A 79 41.19 -5.89 3.29
N ASP A 80 41.58 -6.49 4.42
CA ASP A 80 40.80 -7.53 5.10
C ASP A 80 39.61 -6.96 5.84
N VAL A 81 38.53 -7.74 5.91
CA VAL A 81 37.26 -7.25 6.43
C VAL A 81 37.03 -7.67 7.85
N VAL A 82 36.93 -6.66 8.70
CA VAL A 82 36.92 -6.80 10.16
C VAL A 82 35.53 -6.68 10.72
N ALA A 83 34.63 -5.98 10.04
CA ALA A 83 33.23 -5.93 10.42
C ALA A 83 32.33 -5.75 9.22
N GLU A 84 31.18 -6.43 9.27
CA GLU A 84 30.09 -6.28 8.31
C GLU A 84 28.79 -5.99 9.07
N GLU A 85 28.14 -4.89 8.71
CA GLU A 85 26.85 -4.50 9.26
C GLU A 85 25.79 -4.57 8.16
N ARG A 86 24.75 -5.36 8.39
CA ARG A 86 23.60 -5.49 7.47
C ARG A 86 22.39 -4.80 8.08
N ARG A 87 21.82 -3.84 7.35
CA ARG A 87 20.58 -3.15 7.75
C ARG A 87 19.53 -3.29 6.67
N ASP A 88 18.29 -3.50 7.10
CA ASP A 88 17.15 -3.38 6.21
C ASP A 88 16.82 -1.88 6.03
N VAL A 89 16.65 -1.45 4.78
CA VAL A 89 16.30 -0.08 4.40
C VAL A 89 15.04 -0.12 3.56
N PHE A 90 14.03 0.66 3.91
CA PHE A 90 12.82 0.78 3.12
C PHE A 90 12.94 2.00 2.21
N SER A 91 12.86 1.77 0.90
CA SER A 91 12.88 2.82 -0.11
C SER A 91 11.48 2.94 -0.70
N THR A 92 10.91 4.14 -0.60
CA THR A 92 9.61 4.47 -1.16
C THR A 92 9.79 5.31 -2.40
N GLU A 93 9.08 4.97 -3.47
CA GLU A 93 8.99 5.77 -4.67
C GLU A 93 7.51 5.96 -5.04
N ILE A 94 7.12 7.20 -5.27
CA ILE A 94 5.79 7.55 -5.78
C ILE A 94 5.97 8.17 -7.15
N LYS A 95 5.36 7.56 -8.17
CA LYS A 95 5.30 8.10 -9.52
C LYS A 95 3.88 8.49 -9.86
N ALA A 96 3.74 9.54 -10.67
CA ALA A 96 2.48 9.94 -11.26
C ALA A 96 2.65 10.22 -12.75
N ILE A 97 1.62 9.97 -13.54
CA ILE A 97 1.53 10.47 -14.92
C ILE A 97 0.57 11.65 -14.89
N ASP A 98 1.00 12.79 -15.41
CA ASP A 98 0.13 13.96 -15.55
C ASP A 98 -0.84 13.75 -16.72
N LEU A 99 -2.12 13.86 -16.44
CA LEU A 99 -3.23 13.69 -17.37
C LEU A 99 -4.09 14.96 -17.43
N THR A 100 -3.55 16.09 -16.96
CA THR A 100 -4.21 17.40 -16.97
C THR A 100 -4.26 17.93 -18.39
N GLN A 101 -5.46 18.04 -18.97
CA GLN A 101 -5.63 18.53 -20.34
C GLN A 101 -5.02 19.92 -20.51
N ASP A 102 -4.42 20.16 -21.67
CA ASP A 102 -3.75 21.41 -22.05
C ASP A 102 -2.55 21.81 -21.17
N ALA A 103 -2.18 20.99 -20.17
CA ALA A 103 -0.96 21.22 -19.40
C ALA A 103 0.28 20.93 -20.27
N PRO A 104 1.34 21.75 -20.17
CA PRO A 104 2.59 21.49 -20.89
C PRO A 104 3.25 20.18 -20.44
N THR A 105 2.91 19.69 -19.25
CA THR A 105 3.38 18.44 -18.66
C THR A 105 2.48 17.25 -18.97
N TYR A 106 1.46 17.39 -19.82
CA TYR A 106 0.57 16.28 -20.16
C TYR A 106 1.35 15.09 -20.71
N GLY A 107 1.21 13.93 -20.06
CA GLY A 107 1.93 12.70 -20.37
C GLY A 107 3.26 12.54 -19.63
N ASP A 108 3.75 13.56 -18.93
CA ASP A 108 5.00 13.49 -18.18
C ASP A 108 4.88 12.59 -16.95
N ILE A 109 6.01 11.94 -16.63
CA ILE A 109 6.17 11.17 -15.40
C ILE A 109 6.74 12.07 -14.32
N LEU A 110 5.92 12.33 -13.30
CA LEU A 110 6.31 13.06 -12.10
C LEU A 110 6.82 12.07 -11.04
N ILE A 111 7.88 12.47 -10.33
CA ILE A 111 8.40 11.73 -9.18
C ILE A 111 8.09 12.56 -7.93
N ILE A 112 7.27 12.00 -7.04
CA ILE A 112 6.87 12.62 -5.78
C ILE A 112 7.80 12.04 -4.70
N LYS A 113 8.51 12.93 -4.00
CA LYS A 113 9.47 12.60 -2.94
C LYS A 113 8.89 12.89 -1.58
#